data_AF-A0A850SV33-F1
#
_entry.id   AF-A0A850SV33-F1
#
_cell.length_a   1.000
_cell.length_b   1.000
_cell.length_c   1.000
_cell.angle_alpha   90.00
_cell.angle_beta   90.00
_cell.angle_gamma   90.00
#
_symmetry.space_group_name_H-M   'P 1'
#
loop_
_entity.id
_entity.type
_entity.pdbx_description
1 polymer ?
#
loop_
_entity_poly.entity_id
_entity_poly.type
_entity_poly.pdbx_seq_one_letter_code
_entity_poly.pdbx_strand_id
1 'polypeptide(L)'
;MAPCEAEPKPVNIDPDQDAWFTAFFLENHIDPFAYPIEVGSREQVEFMVYPENNERFYPCSDTMFNAIMSRKRPRFLTNRYRDVLDKIFAIIKAFIDSEYDRAFLSRLIKIKYDNEIQSRLLIPSRLEKRLYKIFLTRTQIEDPYKSQKKKENDRAYTFMASESFKEALNEVDGAIDTMKGFTLEQVKAQINEIEFTRRLSLLTASALWQDDNFKMPSTSAIKTLLNARITGNGMKRLLELVNAPKSKILWLTGESGEVVADIAIAQFLANIGHVVILAVKEKPFFKKVCLNDTRTDPVLVKALEQAHFIHDKAISKNKLLQRLKQDEHLYVISDGTQEALNLLLVSTTFSRVFKEVDCVVTRGPKQRSRMIQTHFRFTRDVINICAKENRLDIVFKPRHPDFINFSHMDLEGKANKIISEMTQAKNENMTVMFYSGIIGSIPGKIDVAKKIMNRFIEHLKNQSDNLFIINPSSYYEPGMDADDLMYMWEIVQRSGYIDIWRFQTSDDISRSFAIMGQKVPPEWIGKDATYSTGCTKEMRIAQEVQKENPEMQLIGPAVDKFMRRDEYGVGSMYDRRLAWMPERRKSDRRKSGRHA
;
A
#
# COMPACT_ATOMS: atom_id res chain seq x y z
N MET A 1 23.18 14.41 -25.04
CA MET A 1 22.33 13.22 -24.80
C MET A 1 23.00 12.47 -23.68
N ALA A 2 22.47 12.59 -22.46
CA ALA A 2 22.96 11.82 -21.32
C ALA A 2 22.33 10.41 -21.41
N PRO A 3 23.05 9.34 -21.09
CA PRO A 3 22.45 8.02 -21.01
C PRO A 3 21.44 8.04 -19.86
N CYS A 4 20.19 7.69 -20.15
CA CYS A 4 19.27 7.24 -19.12
C CYS A 4 19.90 5.94 -18.58
N GLU A 5 20.51 5.97 -17.39
CA GLU A 5 21.16 4.78 -16.85
C GLU A 5 20.11 3.68 -16.65
N ALA A 6 20.28 2.58 -17.39
CA ALA A 6 19.50 1.37 -17.24
C ALA A 6 19.64 0.85 -15.81
N GLU A 7 18.63 0.11 -15.35
CA GLU A 7 18.67 -0.59 -14.07
C GLU A 7 20.01 -1.32 -13.87
N PRO A 8 20.50 -1.43 -12.62
CA PRO A 8 21.71 -2.20 -12.34
C PRO A 8 21.57 -3.58 -12.96
N LYS A 9 22.38 -3.87 -13.99
CA LYS A 9 22.32 -5.13 -14.72
C LYS A 9 22.42 -6.27 -13.72
N PRO A 10 21.39 -7.10 -13.53
CA PRO A 10 21.54 -8.30 -12.73
C PRO A 10 22.65 -9.12 -13.37
N VAL A 11 23.65 -9.46 -12.56
CA VAL A 11 24.79 -10.26 -13.01
C VAL A 11 24.20 -11.58 -13.51
N ASN A 12 24.38 -11.89 -14.80
CA ASN A 12 24.05 -13.16 -15.45
C ASN A 12 22.59 -13.37 -15.92
N ILE A 13 21.98 -12.41 -16.64
CA ILE A 13 20.70 -12.62 -17.35
C ILE A 13 20.85 -12.35 -18.86
N ASP A 14 20.30 -13.26 -19.67
CA ASP A 14 20.15 -13.15 -21.13
C ASP A 14 19.34 -11.89 -21.51
N PRO A 15 19.87 -10.99 -22.38
CA PRO A 15 19.15 -9.80 -22.84
C PRO A 15 17.75 -10.08 -23.39
N ASP A 16 17.54 -11.24 -24.04
CA ASP A 16 16.23 -11.62 -24.57
C ASP A 16 15.23 -11.95 -23.47
N GLN A 17 15.70 -12.49 -22.34
CA GLN A 17 14.87 -12.78 -21.17
C GLN A 17 14.49 -11.49 -20.45
N ASP A 18 15.42 -10.56 -20.29
CA ASP A 18 15.18 -9.26 -19.67
C ASP A 18 14.22 -8.39 -20.49
N ALA A 19 14.39 -8.36 -21.82
CA ALA A 19 13.46 -7.68 -22.72
C ALA A 19 12.03 -8.26 -22.63
N TRP A 20 11.91 -9.58 -22.51
CA TRP A 20 10.60 -10.24 -22.38
C TRP A 20 9.94 -9.98 -21.04
N PHE A 21 10.72 -9.96 -19.95
CA PHE A 21 10.23 -9.59 -18.64
C PHE A 21 9.82 -8.12 -18.60
N THR A 22 10.58 -7.23 -19.22
CA THR A 22 10.20 -5.81 -19.35
C THR A 22 8.92 -5.66 -20.17
N ALA A 23 8.78 -6.37 -21.29
CA ALA A 23 7.56 -6.40 -22.09
C ALA A 23 6.35 -6.88 -21.28
N PHE A 24 6.52 -7.85 -20.37
CA PHE A 24 5.46 -8.26 -19.45
C PHE A 24 4.94 -7.11 -18.59
N PHE A 25 5.81 -6.27 -18.00
CA PHE A 25 5.37 -5.13 -17.20
C PHE A 25 4.67 -4.06 -18.05
N LEU A 26 5.21 -3.76 -19.22
CA LEU A 26 4.64 -2.79 -20.16
C LEU A 26 3.25 -3.24 -20.64
N GLU A 27 3.14 -4.47 -21.13
CA GLU A 27 1.88 -5.05 -21.63
C GLU A 27 0.81 -5.14 -20.55
N ASN A 28 1.18 -5.22 -19.27
CA ASN A 28 0.24 -5.21 -18.16
C ASN A 28 -0.07 -3.81 -17.63
N HIS A 29 0.55 -2.75 -18.14
CA HIS A 29 0.51 -1.39 -17.59
C HIS A 29 0.81 -1.36 -16.09
N ILE A 30 1.91 -2.00 -15.70
CA ILE A 30 2.38 -2.08 -14.31
C ILE A 30 3.87 -1.69 -14.21
N ASP A 31 4.42 -1.09 -15.26
CA ASP A 31 5.79 -0.58 -15.27
C ASP A 31 5.82 0.84 -14.68
N PRO A 32 6.62 1.10 -13.62
CA PRO A 32 6.68 2.40 -12.98
C PRO A 32 7.36 3.48 -13.82
N PHE A 33 8.19 3.12 -14.82
CA PHE A 33 8.83 4.10 -15.70
C PHE A 33 7.86 4.57 -16.79
N ALA A 34 7.06 3.66 -17.34
CA ALA A 34 6.06 3.99 -18.34
C ALA A 34 4.81 4.64 -17.72
N TYR A 35 4.43 4.27 -16.50
CA TYR A 35 3.20 4.73 -15.83
C TYR A 35 3.43 5.30 -14.41
N PRO A 36 4.31 6.30 -14.23
CA PRO A 36 4.79 6.73 -12.91
C PRO A 36 3.72 7.35 -12.00
N ILE A 37 2.60 7.81 -12.56
CA ILE A 37 1.49 8.41 -11.79
C ILE A 37 0.55 7.32 -11.24
N GLU A 38 0.39 6.21 -11.98
CA GLU A 38 -0.56 5.15 -11.66
C GLU A 38 0.10 3.97 -10.93
N VAL A 39 1.37 3.74 -11.22
CA VAL A 39 2.16 2.63 -10.68
C VAL A 39 3.06 3.15 -9.57
N GLY A 40 3.05 2.44 -8.43
CA GLY A 40 3.96 2.69 -7.33
C GLY A 40 5.39 2.42 -7.73
N SER A 41 6.31 3.29 -7.31
CA SER A 41 7.74 3.03 -7.50
C SER A 41 8.18 1.82 -6.67
N ARG A 42 9.40 1.35 -6.91
CA ARG A 42 9.99 0.25 -6.14
C ARG A 42 9.93 0.53 -4.64
N GLU A 43 10.29 1.75 -4.23
CA GLU A 43 10.32 2.15 -2.83
C GLU A 43 8.93 2.17 -2.19
N GLN A 44 7.89 2.56 -2.95
CA GLN A 44 6.50 2.47 -2.49
C GLN A 44 6.07 1.02 -2.30
N VAL A 45 6.48 0.14 -3.22
CA VAL A 45 6.14 -1.29 -3.16
C VAL A 45 6.86 -1.96 -1.98
N GLU A 46 8.06 -1.50 -1.65
CA GLU A 46 8.86 -1.95 -0.50
C GLU A 46 8.18 -1.70 0.85
N PHE A 47 7.15 -0.85 0.92
CA PHE A 47 6.29 -0.74 2.10
C PHE A 47 5.51 -2.03 2.40
N MET A 48 5.25 -2.83 1.35
CA MET A 48 4.36 -4.00 1.41
C MET A 48 5.09 -5.31 1.11
N VAL A 49 6.00 -5.28 0.14
CA VAL A 49 6.72 -6.45 -0.37
C VAL A 49 8.19 -6.32 0.02
N TYR A 50 8.83 -7.41 0.41
CA TYR A 50 10.28 -7.44 0.61
C TYR A 50 10.92 -8.04 -0.66
N PRO A 51 11.52 -7.23 -1.55
CA PRO A 51 12.14 -7.73 -2.77
C PRO A 51 13.52 -8.33 -2.44
N GLU A 52 13.57 -9.66 -2.35
CA GLU A 52 14.85 -10.38 -2.28
C GLU A 52 15.62 -10.18 -3.59
N ASN A 53 16.95 -10.03 -3.51
CA ASN A 53 17.84 -9.94 -4.69
C ASN A 53 17.45 -8.88 -5.74
N ASN A 54 16.83 -7.77 -5.31
CA ASN A 54 16.32 -6.72 -6.20
C ASN A 54 15.26 -7.19 -7.21
N GLU A 55 14.52 -8.26 -6.91
CA GLU A 55 13.44 -8.75 -7.76
C GLU A 55 12.30 -7.72 -7.91
N ARG A 56 11.69 -7.68 -9.11
CA ARG A 56 10.51 -6.84 -9.36
C ARG A 56 9.22 -7.59 -9.05
N PHE A 57 8.43 -7.06 -8.12
CA PHE A 57 7.14 -7.64 -7.74
C PHE A 57 6.15 -7.70 -8.91
N TYR A 58 5.38 -8.79 -9.00
CA TYR A 58 4.27 -8.93 -9.94
C TYR A 58 3.00 -9.51 -9.27
N PRO A 59 1.79 -9.06 -9.64
CA PRO A 59 0.56 -9.34 -8.89
C PRO A 59 -0.13 -10.66 -9.30
N CYS A 60 0.60 -11.76 -9.36
CA CYS A 60 0.06 -13.10 -9.67
C CYS A 60 0.86 -14.24 -9.00
N SER A 61 0.32 -15.46 -9.02
CA SER A 61 1.03 -16.63 -8.47
C SER A 61 2.24 -17.01 -9.31
N ASP A 62 3.21 -17.71 -8.72
CA ASP A 62 4.38 -18.18 -9.47
C ASP A 62 3.97 -19.14 -10.60
N THR A 63 2.95 -19.98 -10.38
CA THR A 63 2.40 -20.83 -11.43
C THR A 63 1.88 -20.01 -12.61
N MET A 64 1.21 -18.88 -12.35
CA MET A 64 0.72 -17.99 -13.39
C MET A 64 1.87 -17.28 -14.10
N PHE A 65 2.80 -16.72 -13.34
CA PHE A 65 3.97 -16.03 -13.88
C PHE A 65 4.80 -16.97 -14.76
N ASN A 66 5.12 -18.17 -14.27
CA ASN A 66 5.86 -19.17 -15.03
C ASN A 66 5.11 -19.60 -16.29
N ALA A 67 3.77 -19.72 -16.23
CA ALA A 67 2.97 -20.05 -17.41
C ALA A 67 3.08 -18.97 -18.50
N ILE A 68 3.11 -17.69 -18.11
CA ILE A 68 3.28 -16.54 -19.01
C ILE A 68 4.73 -16.47 -19.52
N MET A 69 5.71 -16.54 -18.62
CA MET A 69 7.14 -16.40 -18.95
C MET A 69 7.68 -17.57 -19.76
N SER A 70 7.12 -18.77 -19.65
CA SER A 70 7.62 -19.95 -20.35
C SER A 70 7.59 -19.83 -21.88
N ARG A 71 6.87 -18.85 -22.44
CA ARG A 71 6.57 -18.68 -23.89
C ARG A 71 5.88 -19.89 -24.54
N LYS A 72 5.71 -20.99 -23.81
CA LYS A 72 4.92 -22.15 -24.20
C LYS A 72 3.46 -21.74 -24.18
N ARG A 73 2.60 -22.50 -24.86
CA ARG A 73 1.15 -22.25 -24.91
C ARG A 73 0.41 -23.17 -23.92
N PRO A 74 0.59 -23.04 -22.59
CA PRO A 74 0.01 -23.98 -21.65
C PRO A 74 -1.51 -23.84 -21.67
N ARG A 75 -2.21 -24.98 -21.70
CA ARG A 75 -3.68 -25.04 -21.58
C ARG A 75 -4.19 -24.28 -20.36
N PHE A 76 -3.41 -24.30 -19.27
CA PHE A 76 -3.69 -23.55 -18.05
C PHE A 76 -3.93 -22.06 -18.31
N LEU A 77 -3.02 -21.35 -19.00
CA LEU A 77 -3.15 -19.92 -19.26
C LEU A 77 -4.35 -19.61 -20.17
N THR A 78 -4.54 -20.42 -21.22
CA THR A 78 -5.68 -20.28 -22.14
C THR A 78 -7.01 -20.46 -21.43
N ASN A 79 -7.13 -21.44 -20.53
CA ASN A 79 -8.34 -21.64 -19.73
C ASN A 79 -8.62 -20.42 -18.85
N ARG A 80 -7.57 -19.86 -18.21
CA ARG A 80 -7.71 -18.67 -17.37
C ARG A 80 -8.14 -17.42 -18.16
N TYR A 81 -7.68 -17.25 -19.39
CA TYR A 81 -8.21 -16.20 -20.26
C TYR A 81 -9.67 -16.46 -20.64
N ARG A 82 -10.04 -17.71 -20.95
CA ARG A 82 -11.43 -18.05 -21.27
C ARG A 82 -12.37 -17.78 -20.10
N ASP A 83 -11.99 -18.15 -18.88
CA ASP A 83 -12.75 -17.85 -17.66
C ASP A 83 -13.08 -16.34 -17.54
N VAL A 84 -12.11 -15.48 -17.89
CA VAL A 84 -12.30 -14.02 -17.90
C VAL A 84 -13.31 -13.60 -18.97
N LEU A 85 -13.20 -14.14 -20.18
CA LEU A 85 -14.12 -13.83 -21.28
C LEU A 85 -15.56 -14.24 -20.94
N ASP A 86 -15.73 -15.48 -20.46
CA ASP A 86 -17.04 -16.04 -20.11
C ASP A 86 -17.70 -15.20 -19.00
N LYS A 87 -16.91 -14.73 -18.04
CA LYS A 87 -17.39 -13.84 -16.98
C LYS A 87 -17.90 -12.49 -17.52
N ILE A 88 -17.23 -11.90 -18.51
CA ILE A 88 -17.68 -10.63 -19.12
C ILE A 88 -18.93 -10.85 -19.97
N PHE A 89 -19.01 -11.97 -20.72
CA PHE A 89 -20.21 -12.32 -21.47
C PHE A 89 -21.42 -12.58 -20.58
N ALA A 90 -21.22 -13.20 -19.40
CA ALA A 90 -22.28 -13.37 -18.41
C ALA A 90 -22.88 -12.02 -17.97
N ILE A 91 -22.04 -10.99 -17.77
CA ILE A 91 -22.52 -9.64 -17.43
C ILE A 91 -23.29 -9.01 -18.59
N ILE A 92 -22.77 -9.10 -19.82
CA ILE A 92 -23.46 -8.56 -20.99
C ILE A 92 -24.84 -9.20 -21.14
N LYS A 93 -24.93 -10.52 -20.97
CA LYS A 93 -26.21 -11.25 -21.02
C LYS A 93 -27.16 -10.82 -19.90
N ALA A 94 -26.65 -10.59 -18.69
CA ALA A 94 -27.46 -10.30 -17.52
C ALA A 94 -27.98 -8.86 -17.46
N PHE A 95 -27.23 -7.88 -17.97
CA PHE A 95 -27.52 -6.45 -17.76
C PHE A 95 -27.85 -5.66 -19.03
N ILE A 96 -27.81 -6.28 -20.22
CA ILE A 96 -28.11 -5.63 -21.49
C ILE A 96 -29.34 -6.29 -22.10
N ASP A 97 -30.45 -5.55 -22.13
CA ASP A 97 -31.74 -6.05 -22.62
C ASP A 97 -31.81 -6.05 -24.16
N SER A 98 -31.33 -4.98 -24.79
CA SER A 98 -31.29 -4.81 -26.24
C SER A 98 -30.47 -5.90 -26.92
N GLU A 99 -31.09 -6.65 -27.82
CA GLU A 99 -30.45 -7.74 -28.56
C GLU A 99 -29.30 -7.21 -29.43
N TYR A 100 -29.50 -6.05 -30.08
CA TYR A 100 -28.46 -5.41 -30.88
C TYR A 100 -27.26 -5.00 -30.01
N ASP A 101 -27.49 -4.32 -28.89
CA ASP A 101 -26.40 -3.85 -28.03
C ASP A 101 -25.65 -5.03 -27.40
N ARG A 102 -26.38 -6.09 -27.04
CA ARG A 102 -25.80 -7.34 -26.54
C ARG A 102 -24.89 -7.98 -27.59
N ALA A 103 -25.35 -8.08 -28.84
CA ALA A 103 -24.57 -8.63 -29.95
C ALA A 103 -23.34 -7.75 -30.25
N PHE A 104 -23.53 -6.43 -30.33
CA PHE A 104 -22.47 -5.45 -30.55
C PHE A 104 -21.39 -5.51 -29.46
N LEU A 105 -21.78 -5.45 -28.19
CA LEU A 105 -20.85 -5.51 -27.06
C LEU A 105 -20.12 -6.86 -27.01
N SER A 106 -20.83 -7.97 -27.23
CA SER A 106 -20.22 -9.29 -27.26
C SER A 106 -19.16 -9.40 -28.36
N ARG A 107 -19.46 -8.87 -29.56
CA ARG A 107 -18.51 -8.84 -30.67
C ARG A 107 -17.32 -7.94 -30.38
N LEU A 108 -17.55 -6.74 -29.82
CA LEU A 108 -16.49 -5.81 -29.44
C LEU A 108 -15.55 -6.41 -28.39
N ILE A 109 -16.11 -7.01 -27.33
CA ILE A 109 -15.35 -7.69 -26.28
C ILE A 109 -14.56 -8.86 -26.88
N LYS A 110 -15.15 -9.64 -27.79
CA LYS A 110 -14.44 -10.74 -28.44
C LYS A 110 -13.23 -10.25 -29.26
N ILE A 111 -13.42 -9.22 -30.08
CA ILE A 111 -12.33 -8.61 -30.86
C ILE A 111 -11.22 -8.10 -29.95
N LYS A 112 -11.58 -7.38 -28.87
CA LYS A 112 -10.59 -6.87 -27.91
C LYS A 112 -9.88 -7.99 -27.16
N TYR A 113 -10.61 -8.99 -26.70
CA TYR A 113 -10.04 -10.18 -26.08
C TYR A 113 -9.02 -10.87 -26.99
N ASP A 114 -9.38 -11.14 -28.25
CA ASP A 114 -8.51 -11.86 -29.19
C ASP A 114 -7.22 -11.07 -29.48
N ASN A 115 -7.29 -9.73 -29.55
CA ASN A 115 -6.12 -8.86 -29.71
C ASN A 115 -5.22 -8.83 -28.47
N GLU A 116 -5.81 -8.67 -27.29
CA GLU A 116 -5.08 -8.50 -26.02
C GLU A 116 -4.31 -9.76 -25.60
N ILE A 117 -4.77 -10.95 -26.01
CA ILE A 117 -4.10 -12.21 -25.68
C ILE A 117 -3.10 -12.66 -26.74
N GLN A 118 -2.87 -11.90 -27.82
CA GLN A 118 -1.94 -12.31 -28.90
C GLN A 118 -0.52 -12.51 -28.38
N SER A 119 -0.02 -11.53 -27.61
CA SER A 119 1.31 -11.58 -26.97
C SER A 119 1.37 -12.60 -25.83
N ARG A 120 0.21 -12.90 -25.21
CA ARG A 120 0.04 -13.75 -24.01
C ARG A 120 0.87 -13.30 -22.81
N LEU A 121 1.31 -12.06 -22.81
CA LEU A 121 2.03 -11.44 -21.69
C LEU A 121 1.07 -10.95 -20.60
N LEU A 122 -0.23 -10.81 -20.92
CA LEU A 122 -1.21 -10.22 -20.03
C LEU A 122 -1.56 -11.15 -18.86
N ILE A 123 -1.56 -10.64 -17.64
CA ILE A 123 -2.08 -11.33 -16.47
C ILE A 123 -3.61 -11.40 -16.62
N PRO A 124 -4.27 -12.56 -16.40
CA PRO A 124 -5.72 -12.68 -16.58
C PRO A 124 -6.56 -11.64 -15.81
N SER A 125 -6.15 -11.22 -14.60
CA SER A 125 -6.86 -10.14 -13.89
C SER A 125 -6.72 -8.76 -14.52
N ARG A 126 -5.63 -8.51 -15.25
CA ARG A 126 -5.45 -7.27 -16.02
C ARG A 126 -6.33 -7.28 -17.27
N LEU A 127 -6.48 -8.44 -17.90
CA LEU A 127 -7.49 -8.66 -18.94
C LEU A 127 -8.91 -8.42 -18.39
N GLU A 128 -9.24 -8.99 -17.22
CA GLU A 128 -10.54 -8.80 -16.55
C GLU A 128 -10.84 -7.31 -16.35
N LYS A 129 -9.88 -6.54 -15.84
CA LYS A 129 -10.00 -5.08 -15.70
C LYS A 129 -10.27 -4.40 -17.05
N ARG A 130 -9.47 -4.68 -18.08
CA ARG A 130 -9.58 -4.01 -19.39
C ARG A 130 -10.94 -4.26 -20.03
N LEU A 131 -11.38 -5.51 -20.07
CA LEU A 131 -12.68 -5.88 -20.66
C LEU A 131 -13.85 -5.35 -19.84
N TYR A 132 -13.77 -5.41 -18.51
CA TYR A 132 -14.79 -4.83 -17.64
C TYR A 132 -14.90 -3.32 -17.80
N LYS A 133 -13.77 -2.60 -17.94
CA LYS A 133 -13.77 -1.16 -18.22
C LYS A 133 -14.45 -0.83 -19.54
N ILE A 134 -14.22 -1.62 -20.60
CA ILE A 134 -14.91 -1.46 -21.89
C ILE A 134 -16.42 -1.61 -21.70
N PHE A 135 -16.86 -2.64 -20.97
CA PHE A 135 -18.28 -2.83 -20.66
C PHE A 135 -18.86 -1.58 -19.99
N LEU A 136 -18.29 -1.12 -18.87
CA LEU A 136 -18.79 0.04 -18.12
C LEU A 136 -18.81 1.33 -18.98
N THR A 137 -17.73 1.60 -19.71
CA THR A 137 -17.61 2.84 -20.50
C THR A 137 -18.54 2.84 -21.71
N ARG A 138 -18.88 1.67 -22.28
CA ARG A 138 -19.79 1.58 -23.43
C ARG A 138 -21.25 1.58 -23.03
N THR A 139 -21.58 1.04 -21.86
CA THR A 139 -22.97 0.97 -21.38
C THR A 139 -23.36 2.19 -20.53
N GLN A 140 -22.38 2.93 -20.00
CA GLN A 140 -22.57 4.00 -19.02
C GLN A 140 -23.25 3.51 -17.72
N ILE A 141 -23.27 2.19 -17.49
CA ILE A 141 -23.72 1.61 -16.22
C ILE A 141 -22.59 1.78 -15.22
N GLU A 142 -22.78 2.65 -14.22
CA GLU A 142 -21.75 2.94 -13.20
C GLU A 142 -21.44 1.72 -12.32
N ASP A 143 -22.49 1.00 -11.89
CA ASP A 143 -22.38 -0.20 -11.04
C ASP A 143 -23.47 -1.22 -11.40
N PRO A 144 -23.13 -2.25 -12.19
CA PRO A 144 -24.09 -3.27 -12.61
C PRO A 144 -24.67 -4.05 -11.44
N TYR A 145 -23.88 -4.26 -10.38
CA TYR A 145 -24.26 -5.14 -9.27
C TYR A 145 -24.89 -4.39 -8.09
N LYS A 146 -25.10 -3.06 -8.18
CA LYS A 146 -25.60 -2.22 -7.08
C LYS A 146 -26.81 -2.82 -6.35
N SER A 147 -27.85 -3.20 -7.09
CA SER A 147 -29.07 -3.76 -6.51
C SER A 147 -28.86 -5.15 -5.92
N GLN A 148 -28.04 -5.98 -6.57
CA GLN A 148 -27.72 -7.32 -6.06
C GLN A 148 -26.90 -7.23 -4.77
N LYS A 149 -25.92 -6.33 -4.70
CA LYS A 149 -25.11 -6.10 -3.50
C LYS A 149 -25.99 -5.75 -2.31
N LYS A 150 -26.94 -4.82 -2.49
CA LYS A 150 -27.90 -4.43 -1.45
C LYS A 150 -28.75 -5.61 -0.95
N LYS A 151 -29.27 -6.43 -1.86
CA LYS A 151 -30.06 -7.63 -1.48
C LYS A 151 -29.23 -8.66 -0.70
N GLU A 152 -28.02 -8.94 -1.17
CA GLU A 152 -27.11 -9.89 -0.51
C GLU A 152 -26.69 -9.37 0.89
N ASN A 153 -26.41 -8.07 1.01
CA ASN A 153 -26.11 -7.44 2.31
C ASN A 153 -27.31 -7.48 3.26
N ASP A 154 -28.51 -7.18 2.77
CA ASP A 154 -29.76 -7.21 3.56
C ASP A 154 -30.09 -8.62 4.08
N ARG A 155 -29.93 -9.65 3.24
CA ARG A 155 -30.10 -11.06 3.66
C ARG A 155 -29.07 -11.46 4.71
N ALA A 156 -27.81 -11.10 4.52
CA ALA A 156 -26.75 -11.40 5.49
C ALA A 156 -27.00 -10.71 6.83
N TYR A 157 -27.41 -9.44 6.81
CA TYR A 157 -27.78 -8.70 8.02
C TYR A 157 -29.00 -9.29 8.70
N THR A 158 -30.06 -9.60 7.95
CA THR A 158 -31.30 -10.22 8.47
C THR A 158 -31.00 -11.55 9.16
N PHE A 159 -30.14 -12.38 8.56
CA PHE A 159 -29.66 -13.61 9.16
C PHE A 159 -28.93 -13.36 10.50
N MET A 160 -27.93 -12.48 10.51
CA MET A 160 -27.14 -12.19 11.72
C MET A 160 -27.91 -11.42 12.80
N ALA A 161 -28.98 -10.72 12.44
CA ALA A 161 -29.85 -10.03 13.38
C ALA A 161 -30.93 -10.94 13.99
N SER A 162 -31.13 -12.15 13.45
CA SER A 162 -32.16 -13.08 13.90
C SER A 162 -31.90 -13.61 15.32
N GLU A 163 -32.97 -13.86 16.07
CA GLU A 163 -32.87 -14.46 17.41
C GLU A 163 -32.25 -15.86 17.36
N SER A 164 -32.63 -16.69 16.37
CA SER A 164 -32.04 -18.03 16.20
C SER A 164 -30.52 -17.98 15.99
N PHE A 165 -30.00 -16.96 15.30
CA PHE A 165 -28.56 -16.77 15.17
C PHE A 165 -27.92 -16.33 16.49
N LYS A 166 -28.50 -15.36 17.19
CA LYS A 166 -27.98 -14.88 18.48
C LYS A 166 -27.96 -15.98 19.53
N GLU A 167 -29.00 -16.80 19.61
CA GLU A 167 -29.08 -17.96 20.50
C GLU A 167 -27.96 -18.96 20.18
N ALA A 168 -27.79 -19.32 18.91
CA ALA A 168 -26.75 -20.28 18.50
C ALA A 168 -25.33 -19.72 18.72
N LEU A 169 -25.11 -18.42 18.50
CA LEU A 169 -23.81 -17.78 18.70
C LEU A 169 -23.42 -17.73 20.18
N ASN A 170 -24.38 -17.46 21.06
CA ASN A 170 -24.17 -17.32 22.51
C ASN A 170 -24.37 -18.62 23.29
N GLU A 171 -24.69 -19.72 22.61
CA GLU A 171 -24.89 -21.00 23.28
C GLU A 171 -23.60 -21.45 23.97
N VAL A 172 -23.75 -21.74 25.25
CA VAL A 172 -22.74 -22.39 26.06
C VAL A 172 -22.80 -23.88 25.75
N ASP A 173 -21.96 -24.33 24.83
CA ASP A 173 -21.75 -25.75 24.58
C ASP A 173 -20.83 -26.34 25.69
N GLY A 174 -20.59 -27.65 25.65
CA GLY A 174 -19.75 -28.36 26.63
C GLY A 174 -18.31 -27.85 26.79
N ALA A 175 -17.93 -26.75 26.10
CA ALA A 175 -16.67 -26.05 26.29
C ALA A 175 -16.43 -25.59 27.74
N ILE A 176 -17.47 -25.33 28.55
CA ILE A 176 -17.28 -25.01 29.98
C ILE A 176 -16.56 -26.14 30.73
N ASP A 177 -16.82 -27.40 30.40
CA ASP A 177 -16.13 -28.52 31.04
C ASP A 177 -14.63 -28.52 30.74
N THR A 178 -14.22 -27.99 29.58
CA THR A 178 -12.81 -27.84 29.19
C THR A 178 -12.11 -26.65 29.86
N MET A 179 -12.86 -25.74 30.49
CA MET A 179 -12.34 -24.55 31.18
C MET A 179 -12.18 -24.74 32.69
N LYS A 180 -12.41 -25.94 33.22
CA LYS A 180 -12.24 -26.24 34.66
C LYS A 180 -10.77 -26.01 35.07
N GLY A 181 -10.56 -25.19 36.09
CA GLY A 181 -9.23 -24.86 36.62
C GLY A 181 -8.55 -23.65 35.95
N PHE A 182 -9.21 -22.99 34.98
CA PHE A 182 -8.71 -21.76 34.38
C PHE A 182 -8.88 -20.56 35.33
N THR A 183 -7.98 -19.58 35.23
CA THR A 183 -8.18 -18.26 35.84
C THR A 183 -9.28 -17.48 35.11
N LEU A 184 -9.80 -16.43 35.73
CA LEU A 184 -10.82 -15.57 35.09
C LEU A 184 -10.32 -14.95 33.77
N GLU A 185 -9.03 -14.63 33.68
CA GLU A 185 -8.42 -14.11 32.45
C GLU A 185 -8.35 -15.17 31.36
N GLN A 186 -7.99 -16.41 31.71
CA GLN A 186 -7.97 -17.53 30.79
C GLN A 186 -9.38 -17.91 30.29
N VAL A 187 -10.39 -17.84 31.16
CA VAL A 187 -11.79 -18.04 30.77
C VAL A 187 -12.23 -16.97 29.78
N LYS A 188 -11.92 -15.69 30.03
CA LYS A 188 -12.24 -14.59 29.09
C LYS A 188 -11.56 -14.77 27.74
N ALA A 189 -10.27 -15.12 27.72
CA ALA A 189 -9.55 -15.41 26.48
C ALA A 189 -10.22 -16.54 25.72
N GLN A 190 -10.54 -17.66 26.39
CA GLN A 190 -11.19 -18.80 25.74
C GLN A 190 -12.58 -18.45 25.16
N ILE A 191 -13.37 -17.64 25.86
CA ILE A 191 -14.65 -17.14 25.35
C ILE A 191 -14.44 -16.32 24.08
N ASN A 192 -13.47 -15.40 24.08
CA ASN A 192 -13.13 -14.59 22.90
C ASN A 192 -12.70 -15.47 21.72
N GLU A 193 -11.88 -16.50 21.96
CA GLU A 193 -11.48 -17.44 20.92
C GLU A 193 -12.66 -18.21 20.31
N ILE A 194 -13.59 -18.69 21.15
CA ILE A 194 -14.79 -19.40 20.72
C ILE A 194 -15.68 -18.48 19.89
N GLU A 195 -15.98 -17.28 20.41
CA GLU A 195 -16.82 -16.31 19.71
C GLU A 195 -16.20 -15.90 18.37
N PHE A 196 -14.90 -15.60 18.37
CA PHE A 196 -14.16 -15.27 17.15
C PHE A 196 -14.22 -16.40 16.12
N THR A 197 -14.00 -17.64 16.56
CA THR A 197 -14.05 -18.83 15.69
C THR A 197 -15.44 -19.01 15.08
N ARG A 198 -16.50 -18.88 15.89
CA ARG A 198 -17.90 -18.96 15.42
C ARG A 198 -18.21 -17.85 14.41
N ARG A 199 -17.75 -16.62 14.65
CA ARG A 199 -17.89 -15.49 13.71
C ARG A 199 -17.11 -15.73 12.43
N LEU A 200 -15.90 -16.30 12.49
CA LEU A 200 -15.15 -16.69 11.29
C LEU A 200 -15.93 -17.72 10.46
N SER A 201 -16.60 -18.68 11.08
CA SER A 201 -17.40 -19.70 10.37
C SER A 201 -18.51 -19.11 9.50
N LEU A 202 -19.03 -17.91 9.82
CA LEU A 202 -19.97 -17.18 8.96
C LEU A 202 -19.45 -16.97 7.55
N LEU A 203 -18.14 -16.92 7.38
CA LEU A 203 -17.51 -16.71 6.09
C LEU A 203 -17.73 -17.88 5.10
N THR A 204 -18.28 -19.01 5.57
CA THR A 204 -18.75 -20.14 4.76
C THR A 204 -20.18 -19.98 4.23
N ALA A 205 -20.93 -19.03 4.76
CA ALA A 205 -22.36 -18.91 4.55
C ALA A 205 -22.74 -18.12 3.29
N SER A 206 -21.79 -17.92 2.36
CA SER A 206 -21.97 -17.13 1.14
C SER A 206 -23.18 -17.55 0.31
N ALA A 207 -23.47 -18.86 0.29
CA ALA A 207 -24.61 -19.42 -0.42
C ALA A 207 -25.96 -18.94 0.14
N LEU A 208 -26.06 -18.66 1.45
CA LEU A 208 -27.31 -18.23 2.08
C LEU A 208 -27.78 -16.88 1.53
N TRP A 209 -26.91 -15.88 1.50
CA TRP A 209 -27.29 -14.54 1.04
C TRP A 209 -27.28 -14.39 -0.48
N GLN A 210 -26.60 -15.26 -1.21
CA GLN A 210 -26.64 -15.29 -2.68
C GLN A 210 -27.91 -15.96 -3.24
N ASP A 211 -28.65 -16.72 -2.44
CA ASP A 211 -29.90 -17.36 -2.86
C ASP A 211 -31.06 -16.35 -2.89
N ASP A 212 -31.70 -16.23 -4.05
CA ASP A 212 -32.87 -15.37 -4.22
C ASP A 212 -34.10 -15.85 -3.45
N ASN A 213 -34.14 -17.13 -3.10
CA ASN A 213 -35.18 -17.75 -2.29
C ASN A 213 -34.78 -17.89 -0.81
N PHE A 214 -33.90 -17.01 -0.32
CA PHE A 214 -33.41 -17.01 1.07
C PHE A 214 -34.53 -17.32 2.09
N LYS A 215 -34.29 -18.36 2.89
CA LYS A 215 -35.11 -18.73 4.04
C LYS A 215 -34.23 -18.79 5.28
N MET A 216 -34.78 -18.36 6.41
CA MET A 216 -34.08 -18.40 7.68
C MET A 216 -33.73 -19.87 8.03
N PRO A 217 -32.45 -20.20 8.23
CA PRO A 217 -32.06 -21.56 8.64
C PRO A 217 -32.60 -21.89 10.04
N SER A 218 -32.83 -23.17 10.31
CA SER A 218 -33.15 -23.64 11.67
C SER A 218 -31.94 -23.44 12.60
N THR A 219 -32.18 -23.32 13.90
CA THR A 219 -31.11 -23.19 14.90
C THR A 219 -30.09 -24.33 14.81
N SER A 220 -30.52 -25.58 14.51
CA SER A 220 -29.60 -26.72 14.32
C SER A 220 -28.70 -26.58 13.09
N ALA A 221 -29.21 -26.04 11.98
CA ALA A 221 -28.41 -25.72 10.81
C ALA A 221 -27.41 -24.60 11.10
N ILE A 222 -27.81 -23.59 11.86
CA ILE A 222 -26.91 -22.49 12.29
C ILE A 222 -25.78 -23.05 13.15
N LYS A 223 -26.06 -23.91 14.13
CA LYS A 223 -25.01 -24.55 14.95
C LYS A 223 -24.03 -25.36 14.10
N THR A 224 -24.53 -26.06 13.08
CA THR A 224 -23.68 -26.82 12.15
C THR A 224 -22.77 -25.90 11.32
N LEU A 225 -23.28 -24.74 10.93
CA LEU A 225 -22.53 -23.70 10.22
C LEU A 225 -21.47 -23.07 11.13
N LEU A 226 -21.80 -22.76 12.40
CA LEU A 226 -20.84 -22.19 13.35
C LEU A 226 -19.68 -23.15 13.67
N ASN A 227 -19.92 -24.46 13.54
CA ASN A 227 -18.93 -25.53 13.68
C ASN A 227 -18.23 -25.90 12.35
N ALA A 228 -18.10 -24.94 11.42
CA ALA A 228 -17.39 -25.15 10.16
C ALA A 228 -15.98 -25.71 10.39
N ARG A 229 -15.58 -26.68 9.57
CA ARG A 229 -14.26 -27.30 9.71
C ARG A 229 -13.17 -26.30 9.34
N ILE A 230 -12.23 -26.05 10.24
CA ILE A 230 -11.06 -25.20 9.98
C ILE A 230 -9.86 -26.07 9.59
N THR A 231 -9.15 -25.66 8.54
CA THR A 231 -7.96 -26.31 7.98
C THR A 231 -6.88 -25.29 7.67
N GLY A 232 -5.66 -25.76 7.39
CA GLY A 232 -4.50 -24.91 7.15
C GLY A 232 -3.71 -24.61 8.42
N ASN A 233 -2.68 -23.76 8.30
CA ASN A 233 -1.72 -23.47 9.36
C ASN A 233 -1.96 -22.10 10.04
N GLY A 234 -2.96 -21.33 9.60
CA GLY A 234 -3.11 -19.94 10.03
C GLY A 234 -4.01 -19.70 11.23
N MET A 235 -4.83 -20.67 11.65
CA MET A 235 -5.75 -20.49 12.77
C MET A 235 -5.02 -20.17 14.08
N LYS A 236 -3.92 -20.89 14.35
CA LYS A 236 -3.08 -20.64 15.53
C LYS A 236 -2.62 -19.17 15.58
N ARG A 237 -2.12 -18.65 14.46
CA ARG A 237 -1.65 -17.27 14.37
C ARG A 237 -2.80 -16.26 14.54
N LEU A 238 -4.00 -16.55 14.04
CA LEU A 238 -5.17 -15.70 14.29
C LEU A 238 -5.55 -15.65 15.77
N LEU A 239 -5.57 -16.78 16.46
CA LEU A 239 -5.87 -16.82 17.90
C LEU A 239 -4.79 -16.10 18.73
N GLU A 240 -3.52 -16.26 18.36
CA GLU A 240 -2.43 -15.46 18.94
C GLU A 240 -2.68 -13.95 18.78
N LEU A 241 -3.17 -13.52 17.61
CA LEU A 241 -3.51 -12.11 17.37
C LEU A 241 -4.73 -11.66 18.20
N VAL A 242 -5.76 -12.49 18.34
CA VAL A 242 -6.96 -12.19 19.16
C VAL A 242 -6.61 -12.02 20.64
N ASN A 243 -5.64 -12.80 21.13
CA ASN A 243 -5.21 -12.73 22.53
C ASN A 243 -4.11 -11.68 22.76
N ALA A 244 -3.57 -11.07 21.71
CA ALA A 244 -2.53 -10.05 21.83
C ALA A 244 -3.13 -8.71 22.27
N PRO A 245 -2.41 -7.90 23.06
CA PRO A 245 -2.88 -6.57 23.40
C PRO A 245 -2.81 -5.64 22.18
N LYS A 246 -3.94 -5.00 21.83
CA LYS A 246 -4.02 -3.83 20.92
C LYS A 246 -3.34 -3.99 19.55
N SER A 247 -3.42 -5.17 18.93
CA SER A 247 -2.92 -5.36 17.56
C SER A 247 -3.65 -4.52 16.51
N LYS A 248 -2.91 -4.09 15.48
CA LYS A 248 -3.42 -3.40 14.29
C LYS A 248 -3.57 -4.39 13.14
N ILE A 249 -4.77 -4.47 12.55
CA ILE A 249 -5.12 -5.49 11.56
C ILE A 249 -5.68 -4.81 10.31
N LEU A 250 -5.05 -5.04 9.15
CA LEU A 250 -5.60 -4.65 7.85
C LEU A 250 -6.45 -5.80 7.30
N TRP A 251 -7.76 -5.60 7.18
CA TRP A 251 -8.71 -6.61 6.72
C TRP A 251 -9.25 -6.27 5.33
N LEU A 252 -8.85 -7.05 4.31
CA LEU A 252 -9.31 -6.87 2.94
C LEU A 252 -10.69 -7.54 2.76
N THR A 253 -11.71 -6.72 2.57
CA THR A 253 -13.11 -7.17 2.54
C THR A 253 -13.45 -8.13 1.39
N GLY A 254 -14.45 -8.98 1.68
CA GLY A 254 -15.09 -9.94 0.78
C GLY A 254 -15.94 -9.29 -0.30
N GLU A 255 -16.85 -10.07 -0.86
CA GLU A 255 -17.91 -9.57 -1.76
C GLU A 255 -19.17 -9.20 -0.98
N SER A 256 -20.22 -8.75 -1.66
CA SER A 256 -21.51 -8.49 -1.04
C SER A 256 -22.07 -9.70 -0.28
N GLY A 257 -22.78 -9.40 0.80
CA GLY A 257 -23.20 -10.33 1.85
C GLY A 257 -22.05 -10.77 2.76
N GLU A 258 -20.92 -11.23 2.21
CA GLU A 258 -19.74 -11.61 3.00
C GLU A 258 -19.16 -10.44 3.79
N VAL A 259 -19.19 -9.23 3.22
CA VAL A 259 -18.73 -8.01 3.89
C VAL A 259 -19.43 -7.77 5.23
N VAL A 260 -20.69 -8.19 5.38
CA VAL A 260 -21.42 -7.97 6.63
C VAL A 260 -20.84 -8.85 7.74
N ALA A 261 -20.42 -10.08 7.40
CA ALA A 261 -19.67 -10.94 8.31
C ALA A 261 -18.26 -10.38 8.58
N ASP A 262 -17.57 -9.86 7.57
CA ASP A 262 -16.27 -9.18 7.77
C ASP A 262 -16.39 -8.01 8.76
N ILE A 263 -17.43 -7.18 8.64
CA ILE A 263 -17.69 -6.05 9.55
C ILE A 263 -18.01 -6.56 10.96
N ALA A 264 -18.83 -7.61 11.10
CA ALA A 264 -19.14 -8.19 12.41
C ALA A 264 -17.89 -8.76 13.11
N ILE A 265 -16.97 -9.35 12.35
CA ILE A 265 -15.67 -9.81 12.88
C ILE A 265 -14.80 -8.61 13.28
N ALA A 266 -14.75 -7.57 12.43
CA ALA A 266 -13.97 -6.36 12.71
C ALA A 266 -14.48 -5.63 13.96
N GLN A 267 -15.80 -5.53 14.15
CA GLN A 267 -16.42 -4.97 15.34
C GLN A 267 -16.10 -5.79 16.59
N PHE A 268 -16.14 -7.12 16.51
CA PHE A 268 -15.74 -7.98 17.63
C PHE A 268 -14.27 -7.72 18.03
N LEU A 269 -13.36 -7.69 17.05
CA LEU A 269 -11.94 -7.41 17.29
C LEU A 269 -11.73 -5.99 17.87
N ALA A 270 -12.46 -5.00 17.37
CA ALA A 270 -12.44 -3.64 17.88
C ALA A 270 -12.92 -3.58 19.35
N ASN A 271 -13.99 -4.30 19.69
CA ASN A 271 -14.56 -4.33 21.04
C ASN A 271 -13.63 -4.95 22.08
N ILE A 272 -12.77 -5.89 21.68
CA ILE A 272 -11.74 -6.46 22.56
C ILE A 272 -10.44 -5.64 22.57
N GLY A 273 -10.42 -4.48 21.88
CA GLY A 273 -9.37 -3.47 21.98
C GLY A 273 -8.37 -3.42 20.82
N HIS A 274 -8.56 -4.20 19.75
CA HIS A 274 -7.73 -4.11 18.55
C HIS A 274 -8.07 -2.88 17.70
N VAL A 275 -7.18 -2.52 16.79
CA VAL A 275 -7.46 -1.55 15.73
C VAL A 275 -7.63 -2.29 14.42
N VAL A 276 -8.83 -2.26 13.84
CA VAL A 276 -9.12 -2.93 12.57
C VAL A 276 -9.31 -1.90 11.47
N ILE A 277 -8.55 -2.04 10.39
CA ILE A 277 -8.70 -1.21 9.20
C ILE A 277 -9.30 -2.07 8.08
N LEU A 278 -10.56 -1.80 7.74
CA LEU A 278 -11.25 -2.43 6.62
C LEU A 278 -10.84 -1.78 5.31
N ALA A 279 -10.34 -2.58 4.37
CA ALA A 279 -10.04 -2.13 3.01
C ALA A 279 -11.15 -2.54 2.02
N VAL A 280 -11.71 -1.54 1.34
CA VAL A 280 -12.70 -1.68 0.26
C VAL A 280 -12.12 -1.18 -1.07
N LYS A 281 -12.85 -1.37 -2.17
CA LYS A 281 -12.46 -0.83 -3.48
C LYS A 281 -12.69 0.67 -3.59
N GLU A 282 -11.95 1.32 -4.48
CA GLU A 282 -12.17 2.73 -4.79
C GLU A 282 -13.46 2.92 -5.61
N LYS A 283 -13.69 2.03 -6.56
CA LYS A 283 -14.83 2.07 -7.48
C LYS A 283 -15.50 0.70 -7.60
N PRO A 284 -16.75 0.63 -8.07
CA PRO A 284 -17.47 -0.62 -8.25
C PRO A 284 -16.68 -1.63 -9.08
N PHE A 285 -16.50 -2.85 -8.56
CA PHE A 285 -15.79 -3.92 -9.26
C PHE A 285 -16.51 -5.25 -9.03
N PHE A 286 -17.42 -5.60 -9.96
CA PHE A 286 -18.33 -6.73 -9.79
C PHE A 286 -19.08 -6.61 -8.45
N LYS A 287 -19.11 -7.69 -7.65
CA LYS A 287 -19.73 -7.75 -6.33
C LYS A 287 -18.83 -7.25 -5.19
N LYS A 288 -17.61 -6.78 -5.48
CA LYS A 288 -16.76 -6.20 -4.43
C LYS A 288 -17.35 -4.89 -3.94
N VAL A 289 -17.29 -4.71 -2.62
CA VAL A 289 -17.70 -3.48 -1.94
C VAL A 289 -16.70 -2.37 -2.24
N CYS A 290 -17.21 -1.19 -2.53
CA CYS A 290 -16.43 0.02 -2.73
C CYS A 290 -16.85 1.14 -1.76
N LEU A 291 -16.09 2.23 -1.71
CA LEU A 291 -16.40 3.40 -0.87
C LEU A 291 -17.80 3.99 -1.09
N ASN A 292 -18.36 3.87 -2.30
CA ASN A 292 -19.71 4.35 -2.55
C ASN A 292 -20.77 3.46 -1.88
N ASP A 293 -20.53 2.15 -1.81
CA ASP A 293 -21.45 1.20 -1.18
C ASP A 293 -21.55 1.47 0.32
N THR A 294 -20.42 1.73 0.99
CA THR A 294 -20.37 2.03 2.44
C THR A 294 -21.14 3.29 2.82
N ARG A 295 -21.52 4.13 1.87
CA ARG A 295 -22.28 5.38 2.07
C ARG A 295 -23.72 5.31 1.55
N THR A 296 -24.06 4.32 0.72
CA THR A 296 -25.35 4.27 0.00
C THR A 296 -26.13 2.98 0.20
N ASP A 297 -25.50 1.94 0.73
CA ASP A 297 -26.15 0.73 1.19
C ASP A 297 -26.61 0.91 2.65
N PRO A 298 -27.92 0.86 2.96
CA PRO A 298 -28.43 1.08 4.31
C PRO A 298 -27.83 0.14 5.37
N VAL A 299 -27.55 -1.12 5.00
CA VAL A 299 -26.96 -2.11 5.90
C VAL A 299 -25.54 -1.70 6.26
N LEU A 300 -24.74 -1.35 5.25
CA LEU A 300 -23.34 -0.97 5.47
C LEU A 300 -23.21 0.36 6.19
N VAL A 301 -24.06 1.35 5.86
CA VAL A 301 -24.10 2.64 6.55
C VAL A 301 -24.35 2.44 8.04
N LYS A 302 -25.34 1.60 8.40
CA LYS A 302 -25.64 1.30 9.80
C LYS A 302 -24.52 0.50 10.47
N ALA A 303 -23.98 -0.51 9.80
CA ALA A 303 -22.93 -1.35 10.37
C ALA A 303 -21.59 -0.61 10.56
N LEU A 304 -21.35 0.46 9.79
CA LEU A 304 -20.14 1.28 9.85
C LEU A 304 -20.36 2.65 10.50
N GLU A 305 -21.45 2.85 11.24
CA GLU A 305 -21.80 4.14 11.84
C GLU A 305 -20.70 4.67 12.78
N GLN A 306 -20.03 3.76 13.51
CA GLN A 306 -18.91 4.08 14.41
C GLN A 306 -17.53 3.95 13.75
N ALA A 307 -17.47 3.69 12.43
CA ALA A 307 -16.20 3.50 11.73
C ALA A 307 -15.65 4.83 11.20
N HIS A 308 -14.33 4.98 11.27
CA HIS A 308 -13.65 6.20 10.86
C HIS A 308 -13.06 6.06 9.46
N PHE A 309 -13.49 6.94 8.56
CA PHE A 309 -13.07 6.85 7.16
C PHE A 309 -11.83 7.70 6.86
N ILE A 310 -10.84 7.09 6.19
CA ILE A 310 -9.67 7.78 5.65
C ILE A 310 -9.83 7.89 4.13
N HIS A 311 -10.30 9.05 3.67
CA HIS A 311 -10.58 9.32 2.25
C HIS A 311 -9.36 9.81 1.45
N ASP A 312 -8.37 10.34 2.16
CA ASP A 312 -7.13 10.82 1.55
C ASP A 312 -6.39 9.63 0.92
N LYS A 313 -6.10 9.69 -0.38
CA LYS A 313 -5.40 8.61 -1.11
C LYS A 313 -3.89 8.67 -0.93
N ALA A 314 -3.37 9.79 -0.45
CA ALA A 314 -1.94 10.08 -0.28
C ALA A 314 -1.62 10.61 1.12
N ILE A 315 -2.29 10.07 2.15
CA ILE A 315 -2.14 10.53 3.54
C ILE A 315 -0.68 10.43 3.99
N SER A 316 -0.11 11.51 4.55
CA SER A 316 1.25 11.48 5.10
C SER A 316 1.37 10.53 6.30
N LYS A 317 2.58 10.04 6.59
CA LYS A 317 2.83 9.18 7.76
C LYS A 317 2.33 9.84 9.06
N ASN A 318 2.70 11.09 9.34
CA ASN A 318 2.28 11.79 10.56
C ASN A 318 0.75 11.88 10.68
N LYS A 319 0.07 12.22 9.57
CA LYS A 319 -1.40 12.36 9.56
C LYS A 319 -2.08 11.00 9.73
N LEU A 320 -1.55 9.93 9.11
CA LEU A 320 -2.05 8.57 9.33
C LEU A 320 -1.92 8.17 10.80
N LEU A 321 -0.77 8.43 11.39
CA LEU A 321 -0.52 8.08 12.79
C LEU A 321 -1.37 8.89 13.76
N GLN A 322 -1.54 10.18 13.50
CA GLN A 322 -2.44 11.01 14.30
C GLN A 322 -3.86 10.45 14.27
N ARG A 323 -4.33 9.93 13.13
CA ARG A 323 -5.62 9.24 13.04
C ARG A 323 -5.62 7.95 13.82
N LEU A 324 -4.62 7.09 13.64
CA LEU A 324 -4.53 5.78 14.30
C LEU A 324 -4.20 5.84 15.81
N LYS A 325 -3.83 7.02 16.34
CA LYS A 325 -3.62 7.28 17.78
C LYS A 325 -4.90 7.69 18.50
N GLN A 326 -5.99 8.00 17.78
CA GLN A 326 -7.28 8.32 18.39
C GLN A 326 -7.84 7.09 19.10
N ASP A 327 -8.75 7.26 20.06
CA ASP A 327 -9.43 6.16 20.79
C ASP A 327 -10.41 5.34 19.90
N GLU A 328 -10.19 5.38 18.59
CA GLU A 328 -11.02 4.75 17.57
C GLU A 328 -10.42 3.39 17.21
N HIS A 329 -11.27 2.37 17.12
CA HIS A 329 -10.84 0.99 16.94
C HIS A 329 -11.21 0.40 15.57
N LEU A 330 -11.99 1.13 14.76
CA LEU A 330 -12.48 0.66 13.47
C LEU A 330 -12.33 1.75 12.41
N TYR A 331 -11.58 1.45 11.35
CA TYR A 331 -11.32 2.36 10.24
C TYR A 331 -11.74 1.75 8.91
N VAL A 332 -12.06 2.60 7.94
CA VAL A 332 -12.35 2.20 6.55
C VAL A 332 -11.47 2.99 5.58
N ILE A 333 -10.78 2.27 4.70
CA ILE A 333 -9.93 2.84 3.65
C ILE A 333 -10.27 2.24 2.29
N SER A 334 -9.89 2.95 1.23
CA SER A 334 -9.88 2.42 -0.13
C SER A 334 -8.50 1.88 -0.49
N ASP A 335 -8.48 0.73 -1.16
CA ASP A 335 -7.26 0.22 -1.80
C ASP A 335 -6.82 1.04 -3.02
N GLY A 336 -7.63 2.01 -3.46
CA GLY A 336 -7.32 2.91 -4.58
C GLY A 336 -7.65 2.35 -5.96
N THR A 337 -8.17 1.13 -6.06
CA THR A 337 -8.28 0.39 -7.32
C THR A 337 -9.71 0.03 -7.71
N GLN A 338 -9.89 -0.25 -9.01
CA GLN A 338 -11.10 -0.87 -9.60
C GLN A 338 -10.73 -2.20 -10.27
N GLU A 339 -9.97 -3.03 -9.56
CA GLU A 339 -9.47 -4.32 -10.07
C GLU A 339 -9.20 -5.31 -8.94
N ALA A 340 -8.81 -6.53 -9.27
CA ALA A 340 -8.23 -7.46 -8.29
C ALA A 340 -6.99 -6.82 -7.63
N LEU A 341 -6.70 -7.17 -6.37
CA LEU A 341 -5.60 -6.56 -5.62
C LEU A 341 -4.30 -6.60 -6.45
N ASN A 342 -3.68 -5.44 -6.58
CA ASN A 342 -2.42 -5.27 -7.25
C ASN A 342 -1.61 -4.25 -6.46
N LEU A 343 -0.64 -4.72 -5.67
CA LEU A 343 0.16 -3.87 -4.79
C LEU A 343 1.00 -2.84 -5.55
N LEU A 344 1.16 -2.98 -6.87
CA LEU A 344 1.79 -1.97 -7.72
C LEU A 344 0.86 -0.77 -8.00
N LEU A 345 -0.45 -0.91 -7.81
CA LEU A 345 -1.46 0.09 -8.21
C LEU A 345 -2.32 0.60 -7.05
N VAL A 346 -2.07 0.11 -5.84
CA VAL A 346 -2.82 0.54 -4.66
C VAL A 346 -2.54 2.00 -4.33
N SER A 347 -3.47 2.62 -3.59
CA SER A 347 -3.26 3.96 -3.06
C SER A 347 -2.05 4.00 -2.12
N THR A 348 -1.40 5.15 -2.06
CA THR A 348 -0.36 5.46 -1.08
C THR A 348 -0.83 5.20 0.35
N THR A 349 -2.05 5.62 0.66
CA THR A 349 -2.68 5.38 1.96
C THR A 349 -2.76 3.89 2.28
N PHE A 350 -3.18 3.06 1.31
CA PHE A 350 -3.20 1.61 1.50
C PHE A 350 -1.78 1.06 1.75
N SER A 351 -0.78 1.49 0.97
CA SER A 351 0.60 1.03 1.17
C SER A 351 1.18 1.41 2.54
N ARG A 352 0.88 2.62 3.02
CA ARG A 352 1.27 3.08 4.36
C ARG A 352 0.54 2.29 5.45
N VAL A 353 -0.78 2.10 5.33
CA VAL A 353 -1.53 1.27 6.29
C VAL A 353 -0.99 -0.16 6.32
N PHE A 354 -0.70 -0.75 5.16
CA PHE A 354 -0.09 -2.08 5.09
C PHE A 354 1.25 -2.09 5.85
N LYS A 355 2.08 -1.06 5.70
CA LYS A 355 3.30 -0.93 6.49
C LYS A 355 3.01 -0.76 7.98
N GLU A 356 1.96 -0.08 8.41
CA GLU A 356 1.74 0.25 9.83
C GLU A 356 1.02 -0.84 10.66
N VAL A 357 0.43 -1.84 10.02
CA VAL A 357 -0.30 -2.93 10.71
C VAL A 357 0.61 -4.06 11.16
N ASP A 358 0.16 -4.83 12.14
CA ASP A 358 0.86 -6.04 12.61
C ASP A 358 0.58 -7.24 11.69
N CYS A 359 -0.64 -7.31 11.15
CA CYS A 359 -1.09 -8.40 10.28
C CYS A 359 -2.04 -7.92 9.18
N VAL A 360 -1.94 -8.55 8.01
CA VAL A 360 -2.83 -8.35 6.87
C VAL A 360 -3.68 -9.60 6.66
N VAL A 361 -5.00 -9.46 6.78
CA VAL A 361 -5.96 -10.53 6.53
C VAL A 361 -6.60 -10.34 5.15
N THR A 362 -6.57 -11.39 4.34
CA THR A 362 -7.06 -11.39 2.96
C THR A 362 -8.09 -12.48 2.73
N ARG A 363 -9.04 -12.23 1.82
CA ARG A 363 -10.22 -13.08 1.60
C ARG A 363 -10.21 -13.74 0.22
N GLY A 364 -10.47 -15.04 0.19
CA GLY A 364 -10.79 -15.81 -1.01
C GLY A 364 -9.61 -16.23 -1.90
N PRO A 365 -9.89 -17.08 -2.90
CA PRO A 365 -8.87 -17.77 -3.70
C PRO A 365 -8.07 -16.85 -4.62
N LYS A 366 -8.69 -15.75 -5.09
CA LYS A 366 -8.00 -14.73 -5.88
C LYS A 366 -6.86 -14.09 -5.09
N GLN A 367 -7.07 -13.80 -3.80
CA GLN A 367 -6.02 -13.22 -2.96
C GLN A 367 -5.00 -14.27 -2.52
N ARG A 368 -5.43 -15.51 -2.26
CA ARG A 368 -4.51 -16.63 -2.03
C ARG A 368 -3.47 -16.77 -3.13
N SER A 369 -3.90 -16.64 -4.38
CA SER A 369 -3.01 -16.73 -5.53
C SER A 369 -1.91 -15.67 -5.53
N ARG A 370 -2.19 -14.46 -5.01
CA ARG A 370 -1.29 -13.30 -5.04
C ARG A 370 -0.45 -13.13 -3.79
N MET A 371 -1.00 -13.56 -2.65
CA MET A 371 -0.41 -13.29 -1.34
C MET A 371 0.23 -14.55 -0.72
N ILE A 372 -0.21 -15.74 -1.13
CA ILE A 372 0.30 -17.00 -0.57
C ILE A 372 1.06 -17.80 -1.63
N GLN A 373 0.48 -18.02 -2.81
CA GLN A 373 1.03 -18.86 -3.87
C GLN A 373 2.07 -18.13 -4.75
N THR A 374 2.90 -17.33 -4.11
CA THR A 374 4.03 -16.62 -4.73
C THR A 374 5.26 -16.75 -3.84
N HIS A 375 6.44 -16.73 -4.43
CA HIS A 375 7.73 -16.72 -3.74
C HIS A 375 7.93 -15.41 -2.97
N PHE A 376 7.43 -14.27 -3.48
CA PHE A 376 7.59 -12.96 -2.84
C PHE A 376 7.19 -12.98 -1.36
N ARG A 377 8.03 -12.39 -0.52
CA ARG A 377 7.76 -12.20 0.91
C ARG A 377 7.25 -10.79 1.15
N PHE A 378 6.55 -10.59 2.26
CA PHE A 378 5.93 -9.31 2.61
C PHE A 378 6.58 -8.70 3.84
N THR A 379 6.43 -7.39 4.00
CA THR A 379 6.89 -6.66 5.18
C THR A 379 6.10 -7.02 6.43
N ARG A 380 4.85 -7.47 6.26
CA ARG A 380 3.93 -7.89 7.32
C ARG A 380 3.50 -9.34 7.21
N ASP A 381 3.04 -9.86 8.34
CA ASP A 381 2.39 -11.16 8.42
C ASP A 381 1.13 -11.14 7.56
N VAL A 382 0.93 -12.20 6.76
CA VAL A 382 -0.23 -12.31 5.88
C VAL A 382 -1.01 -13.58 6.19
N ILE A 383 -2.30 -13.41 6.43
CA ILE A 383 -3.24 -14.50 6.61
C ILE A 383 -4.25 -14.45 5.47
N ASN A 384 -4.45 -15.58 4.81
CA ASN A 384 -5.50 -15.73 3.81
C ASN A 384 -6.55 -16.70 4.30
N ILE A 385 -7.82 -16.31 4.18
CA ILE A 385 -8.96 -17.15 4.53
C ILE A 385 -9.76 -17.44 3.27
N CYS A 386 -9.87 -18.72 2.92
CA CYS A 386 -10.71 -19.21 1.84
C CYS A 386 -11.85 -20.06 2.40
N ALA A 387 -13.08 -19.73 2.05
CA ALA A 387 -14.22 -20.59 2.32
C ALA A 387 -14.48 -21.54 1.14
N LYS A 388 -14.82 -22.79 1.44
CA LYS A 388 -15.37 -23.75 0.48
C LYS A 388 -16.36 -24.64 1.20
N GLU A 389 -17.64 -24.55 0.84
CA GLU A 389 -18.72 -25.26 1.52
C GLU A 389 -18.65 -24.98 3.04
N ASN A 390 -18.87 -25.97 3.92
CA ASN A 390 -18.76 -25.81 5.38
C ASN A 390 -17.31 -25.93 5.90
N ARG A 391 -16.33 -25.48 5.11
CA ARG A 391 -14.90 -25.54 5.47
C ARG A 391 -14.21 -24.20 5.24
N LEU A 392 -13.41 -23.80 6.23
CA LEU A 392 -12.47 -22.70 6.14
C LEU A 392 -11.05 -23.25 5.98
N ASP A 393 -10.35 -22.78 4.96
CA ASP A 393 -8.92 -22.99 4.78
C ASP A 393 -8.19 -21.69 5.09
N ILE A 394 -7.47 -21.67 6.20
CA ILE A 394 -6.77 -20.51 6.75
C ILE A 394 -5.27 -20.75 6.61
N VAL A 395 -4.62 -19.99 5.74
CA VAL A 395 -3.20 -20.13 5.47
C VAL A 395 -2.45 -18.90 5.97
N PHE A 396 -1.41 -19.12 6.76
CA PHE A 396 -0.52 -18.09 7.25
C PHE A 396 0.81 -18.11 6.48
N LYS A 397 1.24 -16.93 6.06
CA LYS A 397 2.56 -16.66 5.50
C LYS A 397 3.22 -15.58 6.37
N PRO A 398 4.31 -15.90 7.09
CA PRO A 398 4.98 -14.91 7.92
C PRO A 398 5.59 -13.79 7.09
N ARG A 399 5.86 -12.64 7.71
CA ARG A 399 6.69 -11.60 7.11
C ARG A 399 8.10 -12.10 6.78
N HIS A 400 8.84 -11.37 5.96
CA HIS A 400 10.25 -11.67 5.71
C HIS A 400 11.07 -11.53 7.02
N PRO A 401 11.93 -12.49 7.39
CA PRO A 401 12.69 -12.46 8.65
C PRO A 401 13.64 -11.25 8.73
N ASP A 402 14.23 -10.85 7.61
CA ASP A 402 15.19 -9.73 7.56
C ASP A 402 14.50 -8.35 7.46
N PHE A 403 13.17 -8.30 7.46
CA PHE A 403 12.47 -7.01 7.48
C PHE A 403 12.55 -6.41 8.89
N ILE A 404 13.24 -5.27 8.98
CA ILE A 404 13.36 -4.48 10.20
C ILE A 404 12.19 -3.50 10.24
N ASN A 405 11.42 -3.55 11.33
CA ASN A 405 10.33 -2.61 11.57
C ASN A 405 10.76 -1.60 12.63
N PHE A 406 10.87 -0.32 12.27
CA PHE A 406 11.08 0.75 13.24
C PHE A 406 9.73 1.15 13.85
N SER A 407 9.55 0.88 15.13
CA SER A 407 8.37 1.35 15.84
C SER A 407 8.44 2.87 16.04
N HIS A 408 7.30 3.48 16.33
CA HIS A 408 7.24 4.91 16.63
C HIS A 408 8.05 5.27 17.86
N MET A 409 8.03 4.43 18.88
CA MET A 409 8.83 4.64 20.09
C MET A 409 10.32 4.59 19.77
N ASP A 410 10.75 3.73 18.83
CA ASP A 410 12.14 3.68 18.38
C ASP A 410 12.54 4.98 17.67
N LEU A 411 11.68 5.46 16.75
CA LEU A 411 11.94 6.70 16.00
C LEU A 411 11.89 7.94 16.91
N GLU A 412 10.93 8.04 17.82
CA GLU A 412 10.82 9.12 18.81
C GLU A 412 12.01 9.08 19.78
N GLY A 413 12.42 7.89 20.25
CA GLY A 413 13.60 7.71 21.09
C GLY A 413 14.89 8.17 20.38
N LYS A 414 15.05 7.83 19.10
CA LYS A 414 16.16 8.33 18.28
C LYS A 414 16.12 9.84 18.10
N ALA A 415 14.95 10.42 17.80
CA ALA A 415 14.78 11.87 17.71
C ALA A 415 15.15 12.57 19.03
N ASN A 416 14.67 12.05 20.17
CA ASN A 416 14.96 12.59 21.49
C ASN A 416 16.46 12.52 21.84
N LYS A 417 17.16 11.47 21.40
CA LYS A 417 18.62 11.39 21.56
C LYS A 417 19.33 12.53 20.80
N ILE A 418 18.95 12.76 19.54
CA ILE A 418 19.51 13.87 18.74
C ILE A 418 19.19 15.22 19.39
N ILE A 419 17.96 15.38 19.89
CA ILE A 419 17.54 16.58 20.63
C ILE A 419 18.42 16.79 21.87
N SER A 420 18.67 15.74 22.66
CA SER A 420 19.56 15.82 23.82
C SER A 420 20.99 16.23 23.45
N GLU A 421 21.53 15.73 22.33
CA GLU A 421 22.84 16.13 21.81
C GLU A 421 22.86 17.62 21.43
N MET A 422 21.81 18.12 20.77
CA MET A 422 21.67 19.55 20.46
C MET A 422 21.56 20.41 21.73
N THR A 423 20.78 19.96 22.72
CA THR A 423 20.65 20.67 24.01
C THR A 423 21.99 20.73 24.74
N GLN A 424 22.78 19.66 24.72
CA GLN A 424 24.12 19.67 25.29
C GLN A 424 25.03 20.67 24.55
N ALA A 425 25.05 20.65 23.22
CA ALA A 425 25.84 21.58 22.42
C ALA A 425 25.47 23.05 22.73
N LYS A 426 24.17 23.33 22.88
CA LYS A 426 23.66 24.65 23.31
C LYS A 426 24.17 25.05 24.69
N ASN A 427 24.17 24.13 25.65
CA ASN A 427 24.70 24.38 27.01
C ASN A 427 26.22 24.65 27.00
N GLU A 428 26.93 24.09 26.01
CA GLU A 428 28.35 24.35 25.75
C GLU A 428 28.59 25.63 24.92
N ASN A 429 27.56 26.47 24.73
CA ASN A 429 27.57 27.69 23.91
C ASN A 429 27.93 27.45 22.44
N MET A 430 27.68 26.25 21.92
CA MET A 430 27.84 25.95 20.51
C MET A 430 26.64 26.44 19.70
N THR A 431 26.90 26.88 18.48
CA THR A 431 25.86 27.13 17.47
C THR A 431 25.41 25.80 16.87
N VAL A 432 24.11 25.54 16.87
CA VAL A 432 23.55 24.31 16.28
C VAL A 432 23.11 24.58 14.84
N MET A 433 23.72 23.89 13.89
CA MET A 433 23.40 23.98 12.47
C MET A 433 22.76 22.69 11.96
N PHE A 434 21.59 22.82 11.34
CA PHE A 434 21.01 21.76 10.53
C PHE A 434 21.44 21.92 9.07
N TYR A 435 22.24 20.96 8.59
CA TYR A 435 22.71 20.94 7.20
C TYR A 435 21.85 19.98 6.37
N SER A 436 21.04 20.55 5.48
CA SER A 436 20.17 19.83 4.56
C SER A 436 20.78 19.79 3.16
N GLY A 437 20.74 18.63 2.49
CA GLY A 437 21.34 18.48 1.16
C GLY A 437 20.66 17.44 0.29
N ILE A 438 21.13 17.33 -0.96
CA ILE A 438 20.59 16.35 -1.91
C ILE A 438 20.97 14.96 -1.44
N ILE A 439 19.98 14.13 -1.08
CA ILE A 439 20.16 12.72 -0.71
C ILE A 439 19.12 11.90 -1.44
N GLY A 440 19.56 10.90 -2.21
CA GLY A 440 18.66 10.01 -2.94
C GLY A 440 17.86 10.65 -4.08
N SER A 441 17.92 11.97 -4.27
CA SER A 441 17.23 12.68 -5.35
C SER A 441 17.90 12.55 -6.72
N ILE A 442 19.15 12.06 -6.75
CA ILE A 442 19.87 11.68 -7.96
C ILE A 442 19.96 10.15 -7.97
N PRO A 443 19.25 9.47 -8.89
CA PRO A 443 19.22 8.02 -8.96
C PRO A 443 20.64 7.41 -9.01
N GLY A 444 20.88 6.36 -8.22
CA GLY A 444 22.17 5.65 -8.19
C GLY A 444 23.35 6.41 -7.56
N LYS A 445 23.15 7.61 -6.99
CA LYS A 445 24.24 8.45 -6.47
C LYS A 445 24.15 8.71 -4.95
N ILE A 446 23.47 7.85 -4.18
CA ILE A 446 23.32 8.01 -2.72
C ILE A 446 24.68 8.06 -2.02
N ASP A 447 25.62 7.16 -2.36
CA ASP A 447 26.93 7.12 -1.71
C ASP A 447 27.76 8.38 -2.03
N VAL A 448 27.68 8.85 -3.27
CA VAL A 448 28.33 10.10 -3.69
C VAL A 448 27.72 11.28 -2.95
N ALA A 449 26.40 11.32 -2.83
CA ALA A 449 25.68 12.35 -2.06
C ALA A 449 26.14 12.39 -0.60
N LYS A 450 26.15 11.23 0.08
CA LYS A 450 26.66 11.08 1.45
C LYS A 450 28.10 11.59 1.57
N LYS A 451 28.96 11.21 0.63
CA LYS A 451 30.36 11.62 0.62
C LYS A 451 30.54 13.14 0.46
N ILE A 452 29.82 13.76 -0.47
CA ILE A 452 29.83 15.21 -0.70
C ILE A 452 29.43 15.95 0.57
N MET A 453 28.30 15.57 1.18
CA MET A 453 27.84 16.22 2.42
C MET A 453 28.83 16.04 3.55
N ASN A 454 29.34 14.84 3.79
CA ASN A 454 30.29 14.58 4.87
C ASN A 454 31.55 15.44 4.72
N ARG A 455 32.09 15.56 3.49
CA ARG A 455 33.25 16.42 3.22
C ARG A 455 32.97 17.90 3.44
N PHE A 456 31.77 18.36 3.09
CA PHE A 456 31.39 19.73 3.36
C PHE A 456 31.19 20.01 4.85
N ILE A 457 30.58 19.07 5.58
CA ILE A 457 30.39 19.16 7.03
C ILE A 457 31.75 19.24 7.74
N GLU A 458 32.72 18.40 7.35
CA GLU A 458 34.10 18.48 7.85
C GLU A 458 34.75 19.83 7.54
N HIS A 459 34.54 20.36 6.33
CA HIS A 459 35.05 21.68 5.95
C HIS A 459 34.49 22.79 6.84
N LEU A 460 33.18 22.79 7.11
CA LEU A 460 32.51 23.76 7.97
C LEU A 460 33.03 23.67 9.42
N LYS A 461 33.16 22.45 9.95
CA LYS A 461 33.72 22.22 11.30
C LYS A 461 35.15 22.73 11.44
N ASN A 462 35.96 22.64 10.38
CA ASN A 462 37.34 23.15 10.39
C ASN A 462 37.43 24.68 10.22
N GLN A 463 36.38 25.34 9.73
CA GLN A 463 36.37 26.79 9.49
C GLN A 463 35.71 27.58 10.63
N SER A 464 34.98 26.92 11.53
CA SER A 464 34.18 27.60 12.55
C SER A 464 34.35 26.91 13.90
N ASP A 465 34.83 27.67 14.87
CA ASP A 465 34.86 27.24 16.26
C ASP A 465 33.44 27.18 16.84
N ASN A 466 33.21 26.26 17.79
CA ASN A 466 31.95 26.10 18.52
C ASN A 466 30.72 25.84 17.61
N LEU A 467 30.88 25.05 16.55
CA LEU A 467 29.80 24.68 15.62
C LEU A 467 29.42 23.20 15.77
N PHE A 468 28.15 22.94 16.10
CA PHE A 468 27.58 21.59 16.15
C PHE A 468 26.66 21.37 14.94
N ILE A 469 27.00 20.44 14.06
CA ILE A 469 26.25 20.19 12.82
C ILE A 469 25.51 18.86 12.90
N ILE A 470 24.20 18.91 12.67
CA ILE A 470 23.33 17.74 12.48
C ILE A 470 22.91 17.62 11.01
N ASN A 471 22.85 16.38 10.50
CA ASN A 471 22.56 16.12 9.09
C ASN A 471 21.82 14.76 8.92
N PRO A 472 20.73 14.70 8.12
CA PRO A 472 19.96 13.48 7.92
C PRO A 472 20.72 12.26 7.41
N SER A 473 21.76 12.46 6.61
CA SER A 473 22.53 11.38 5.99
C SER A 473 23.35 10.56 6.97
N SER A 474 23.71 11.16 8.11
CA SER A 474 24.54 10.53 9.14
C SER A 474 23.74 9.55 10.01
N TYR A 475 22.41 9.59 9.92
CA TYR A 475 21.49 8.80 10.76
C TYR A 475 20.65 7.81 9.94
N TYR A 476 21.10 7.49 8.71
CA TYR A 476 20.46 6.48 7.87
C TYR A 476 20.86 5.07 8.34
N GLU A 477 19.88 4.29 8.81
CA GLU A 477 20.08 2.91 9.25
C GLU A 477 19.48 1.91 8.26
N PRO A 478 20.09 0.72 8.09
CA PRO A 478 19.48 -0.36 7.31
C PRO A 478 18.07 -0.67 7.78
N GLY A 479 17.12 -0.73 6.84
CA GLY A 479 15.70 -0.97 7.10
C GLY A 479 14.87 0.28 7.39
N MET A 480 15.50 1.46 7.56
CA MET A 480 14.76 2.72 7.70
C MET A 480 14.42 3.24 6.30
N ASP A 481 13.13 3.38 6.02
CA ASP A 481 12.70 4.05 4.79
C ASP A 481 12.64 5.57 4.98
N ALA A 482 12.38 6.27 3.89
CA ALA A 482 12.37 7.72 3.94
C ALA A 482 11.14 8.31 4.66
N ASP A 483 10.02 7.58 4.75
CA ASP A 483 8.89 8.02 5.56
C ASP A 483 9.26 7.96 7.06
N ASP A 484 10.00 6.93 7.49
CA ASP A 484 10.55 6.81 8.84
C ASP A 484 11.56 7.91 9.15
N LEU A 485 12.50 8.14 8.24
CA LEU A 485 13.51 9.18 8.35
C LEU A 485 12.83 10.56 8.46
N MET A 486 11.90 10.88 7.55
CA MET A 486 11.19 12.16 7.58
C MET A 486 10.32 12.33 8.83
N TYR A 487 9.73 11.26 9.37
CA TYR A 487 8.99 11.31 10.64
C TYR A 487 9.91 11.70 11.80
N MET A 488 11.04 10.99 11.93
CA MET A 488 12.02 11.24 12.99
C MET A 488 12.60 12.66 12.89
N TRP A 489 13.02 13.08 11.69
CA TRP A 489 13.63 14.39 11.49
C TRP A 489 12.67 15.55 11.70
N GLU A 490 11.39 15.39 11.38
CA GLU A 490 10.41 16.44 11.65
C GLU A 490 10.26 16.73 13.16
N ILE A 491 10.41 15.70 14.02
CA ILE A 491 10.45 15.88 15.49
C ILE A 491 11.69 16.69 15.88
N VAL A 492 12.87 16.29 15.38
CA VAL A 492 14.15 16.97 15.67
C VAL A 492 14.13 18.42 15.17
N GLN A 493 13.64 18.64 13.96
CA GLN A 493 13.61 19.95 13.31
C GLN A 493 12.69 20.94 14.02
N ARG A 494 11.61 20.45 14.63
CA ARG A 494 10.65 21.27 15.38
C ARG A 494 10.99 21.42 16.86
N SER A 495 12.16 20.95 17.31
CA SER A 495 12.54 21.00 18.73
C SER A 495 12.93 22.40 19.23
N GLY A 496 13.11 23.37 18.35
CA GLY A 496 13.50 24.75 18.69
C GLY A 496 14.99 24.95 19.04
N TYR A 497 15.86 23.97 18.79
CA TYR A 497 17.29 24.07 19.12
C TYR A 497 18.19 24.44 17.93
N ILE A 498 17.64 24.63 16.74
CA ILE A 498 18.40 24.94 15.52
C ILE A 498 18.62 26.45 15.42
N ASP A 499 19.88 26.89 15.35
CA ASP A 499 20.25 28.29 15.13
C ASP A 499 20.38 28.62 13.65
N ILE A 500 20.94 27.69 12.89
CA ILE A 500 21.21 27.87 11.46
C ILE A 500 20.64 26.68 10.71
N TRP A 501 19.70 26.95 9.82
CA TRP A 501 19.24 25.99 8.84
C TRP A 501 19.92 26.27 7.51
N ARG A 502 20.88 25.43 7.13
CA ARG A 502 21.63 25.57 5.87
C ARG A 502 21.18 24.53 4.85
N PHE A 503 20.65 25.00 3.73
CA PHE A 503 20.39 24.20 2.54
C PHE A 503 21.61 24.21 1.61
N GLN A 504 22.03 23.02 1.18
CA GLN A 504 23.16 22.79 0.29
C GLN A 504 23.02 23.59 -1.00
N THR A 505 24.03 24.39 -1.33
CA THR A 505 24.11 25.16 -2.58
C THR A 505 24.91 24.42 -3.66
N SER A 506 24.87 24.90 -4.91
CA SER A 506 25.76 24.42 -5.96
C SER A 506 27.23 24.64 -5.65
N ASP A 507 27.53 25.70 -4.88
CA ASP A 507 28.87 26.06 -4.48
C ASP A 507 29.37 25.12 -3.37
N ASP A 508 28.49 24.74 -2.44
CA ASP A 508 28.79 23.71 -1.43
C ASP A 508 29.20 22.38 -2.10
N ILE A 509 28.44 21.96 -3.11
CA ILE A 509 28.72 20.74 -3.89
C ILE A 509 30.05 20.87 -4.63
N SER A 510 30.25 21.99 -5.32
CA SER A 510 31.48 22.25 -6.08
C SER A 510 32.71 22.28 -5.17
N ARG A 511 32.59 22.89 -4.00
CA ARG A 511 33.63 22.94 -2.97
C ARG A 511 33.95 21.55 -2.45
N SER A 512 32.94 20.72 -2.20
CA SER A 512 33.13 19.34 -1.75
C SER A 512 33.91 18.51 -2.76
N PHE A 513 33.59 18.62 -4.06
CA PHE A 513 34.36 17.95 -5.11
C PHE A 513 35.80 18.46 -5.20
N ALA A 514 36.00 19.78 -5.06
CA ALA A 514 37.33 20.36 -5.04
C ALA A 514 38.18 19.84 -3.86
N ILE A 515 37.60 19.73 -2.65
CA ILE A 515 38.26 19.15 -1.46
C ILE A 515 38.64 17.68 -1.70
N MET A 516 37.82 16.95 -2.46
CA MET A 516 38.12 15.56 -2.86
C MET A 516 39.13 15.45 -4.01
N GLY A 517 39.62 16.55 -4.57
CA GLY A 517 40.51 16.55 -5.73
C GLY A 517 39.82 16.07 -7.02
N GLN A 518 38.50 16.18 -7.10
CA GLN A 518 37.68 15.69 -8.22
C GLN A 518 36.99 16.84 -8.96
N LYS A 519 36.76 16.67 -10.26
CA LYS A 519 35.89 17.56 -11.03
C LYS A 519 34.42 17.22 -10.75
N VAL A 520 33.55 18.23 -10.74
CA VAL A 520 32.10 18.03 -10.58
C VAL A 520 31.57 17.22 -11.77
N PRO A 521 31.00 16.02 -11.54
CA PRO A 521 30.44 15.20 -12.60
C PRO A 521 29.23 15.89 -13.26
N PRO A 522 28.95 15.66 -14.55
CA PRO A 522 27.85 16.29 -15.28
C PRO A 522 26.49 16.19 -14.58
N GLU A 523 26.23 15.06 -13.92
CA GLU A 523 24.99 14.82 -13.18
C GLU A 523 24.84 15.69 -11.91
N TRP A 524 25.88 16.35 -11.44
CA TRP A 524 25.89 17.24 -10.25
C TRP A 524 26.00 18.73 -10.58
N ILE A 525 26.37 19.08 -11.82
CA ILE A 525 26.59 20.47 -12.23
C ILE A 525 25.31 21.30 -12.06
N GLY A 526 25.42 22.41 -11.33
CA GLY A 526 24.32 23.37 -11.13
C GLY A 526 23.14 22.83 -10.30
N LYS A 527 23.30 21.66 -9.66
CA LYS A 527 22.32 21.14 -8.71
C LYS A 527 22.59 21.69 -7.31
N ASP A 528 21.53 21.82 -6.55
CA ASP A 528 21.50 22.27 -5.16
C ASP A 528 20.34 21.60 -4.42
N ALA A 529 20.12 21.94 -3.15
CA ALA A 529 19.04 21.38 -2.33
C ALA A 529 17.63 21.53 -2.97
N THR A 530 17.40 22.48 -3.89
CA THR A 530 16.11 22.60 -4.60
C THR A 530 15.82 21.41 -5.51
N TYR A 531 16.82 20.56 -5.74
CA TYR A 531 16.67 19.29 -6.46
C TYR A 531 16.19 18.12 -5.60
N SER A 532 16.03 18.35 -4.30
CA SER A 532 15.55 17.35 -3.34
C SER A 532 14.14 17.67 -2.86
N THR A 533 13.25 16.69 -3.02
CA THR A 533 11.88 16.75 -2.49
C THR A 533 11.86 16.74 -0.97
N GLY A 534 12.81 16.04 -0.34
CA GLY A 534 13.05 16.11 1.11
C GLY A 534 13.35 17.54 1.55
N CYS A 535 14.29 18.20 0.86
CA CYS A 535 14.64 19.60 1.16
C CYS A 535 13.47 20.57 0.92
N THR A 536 12.57 20.31 -0.04
CA THR A 536 11.34 21.11 -0.20
C THR A 536 10.41 21.01 1.02
N LYS A 537 10.24 19.82 1.60
CA LYS A 537 9.46 19.67 2.85
C LYS A 537 10.17 20.33 4.02
N GLU A 538 11.47 20.12 4.15
CA GLU A 538 12.31 20.75 5.17
C GLU A 538 12.27 22.27 5.09
N MET A 539 12.25 22.87 3.89
CA MET A 539 12.10 24.32 3.71
C MET A 539 10.77 24.83 4.28
N ARG A 540 9.66 24.09 4.10
CA ARG A 540 8.37 24.47 4.71
C ARG A 540 8.45 24.43 6.23
N ILE A 541 9.05 23.37 6.80
CA ILE A 541 9.26 23.25 8.24
C ILE A 541 10.15 24.38 8.75
N ALA A 542 11.25 24.67 8.07
CA ALA A 542 12.19 25.73 8.42
C ALA A 542 11.50 27.12 8.45
N GLN A 543 10.64 27.41 7.49
CA GLN A 543 9.85 28.66 7.49
C GLN A 543 8.84 28.73 8.64
N GLU A 544 8.26 27.60 9.06
CA GLU A 544 7.37 27.55 10.22
C GLU A 544 8.15 27.76 11.52
N VAL A 545 9.26 27.04 11.70
CA VAL A 545 10.12 27.14 12.89
C VAL A 545 10.73 28.54 13.01
N GLN A 546 11.11 29.19 11.90
CA GLN A 546 11.64 30.56 11.91
C GLN A 546 10.60 31.59 12.36
N LYS A 547 9.31 31.36 12.09
CA LYS A 547 8.26 32.25 12.59
C LYS A 547 8.14 32.20 14.11
N GLU A 548 8.39 31.03 14.69
CA GLU A 548 8.39 30.82 16.14
C GLU A 548 9.72 31.23 16.80
N ASN A 549 10.83 31.17 16.05
CA ASN A 549 12.19 31.49 16.49
C ASN A 549 12.86 32.47 15.51
N PRO A 550 12.55 33.79 15.58
CA PRO A 550 12.98 34.79 14.59
C PRO A 550 14.50 34.96 14.44
N GLU A 551 15.26 34.60 15.45
CA GLU A 551 16.73 34.61 15.48
C GLU A 551 17.36 33.49 14.64
N MET A 552 16.60 32.44 14.29
CA MET A 552 17.09 31.35 13.46
C MET A 552 17.39 31.84 12.04
N GLN A 553 18.59 31.52 11.55
CA GLN A 553 19.04 31.89 10.21
C GLN A 553 18.70 30.81 9.18
N LEU A 554 18.11 31.21 8.05
CA LEU A 554 17.93 30.37 6.88
C LEU A 554 18.98 30.72 5.82
N ILE A 555 19.84 29.77 5.47
CA ILE A 555 20.93 29.94 4.49
C ILE A 555 20.73 28.95 3.33
N GLY A 556 20.84 29.41 2.09
CA GLY A 556 20.82 28.53 0.93
C GLY A 556 20.11 29.15 -0.28
N PRO A 557 19.62 28.31 -1.22
CA PRO A 557 18.86 28.79 -2.37
C PRO A 557 17.57 29.52 -1.96
N ALA A 558 17.09 30.41 -2.83
CA ALA A 558 15.86 31.17 -2.58
C ALA A 558 14.63 30.24 -2.46
N VAL A 559 13.72 30.59 -1.53
CA VAL A 559 12.54 29.76 -1.17
C VAL A 559 11.66 29.44 -2.38
N ASP A 560 11.47 30.38 -3.30
CA ASP A 560 10.67 30.22 -4.52
C ASP A 560 11.19 29.09 -5.43
N LYS A 561 12.49 28.75 -5.34
CA LYS A 561 13.08 27.66 -6.11
C LYS A 561 12.72 26.28 -5.58
N PHE A 562 12.45 26.15 -4.28
CA PHE A 562 11.99 24.90 -3.65
C PHE A 562 10.54 24.58 -4.01
N MET A 563 9.71 25.60 -4.19
CA MET A 563 8.26 25.46 -4.39
C MET A 563 7.85 25.13 -5.83
N ARG A 564 8.82 24.90 -6.74
CA ARG A 564 8.56 24.51 -8.14
C ARG A 564 8.24 23.01 -8.31
N ARG A 565 8.45 22.22 -7.26
CA ARG A 565 8.34 20.76 -7.27
C ARG A 565 7.29 20.34 -6.26
N ASP A 566 6.26 19.64 -6.75
CA ASP A 566 5.23 19.07 -5.89
C ASP A 566 5.75 17.82 -5.18
N GLU A 567 4.96 17.33 -4.22
CA GLU A 567 5.28 16.35 -3.18
C GLU A 567 6.13 15.13 -3.59
N TYR A 568 6.81 14.59 -2.57
CA TYR A 568 7.58 13.35 -2.54
C TYR A 568 6.93 12.20 -3.34
N GLY A 569 7.71 11.47 -4.14
CA GLY A 569 7.30 10.14 -4.61
C GLY A 569 7.25 9.21 -3.41
N VAL A 570 6.11 8.60 -3.12
CA VAL A 570 5.90 7.83 -1.88
C VAL A 570 6.99 6.78 -1.68
N GLY A 571 7.65 6.78 -0.52
CA GLY A 571 8.80 5.91 -0.22
C GLY A 571 10.12 6.29 -0.91
N SER A 572 10.12 7.18 -1.90
CA SER A 572 11.27 7.48 -2.77
C SER A 572 11.91 8.85 -2.55
N MET A 573 13.23 8.88 -2.35
CA MET A 573 14.01 10.11 -2.07
C MET A 573 14.16 11.08 -3.27
N TYR A 574 13.52 10.78 -4.40
CA TYR A 574 13.56 11.61 -5.62
C TYR A 574 12.16 12.00 -6.11
N ASP A 575 12.11 13.03 -6.95
CA ASP A 575 10.88 13.55 -7.55
C ASP A 575 10.34 12.58 -8.62
N ARG A 576 9.04 12.25 -8.54
CA ARG A 576 8.31 11.45 -9.55
C ARG A 576 8.41 12.03 -10.96
N ARG A 577 8.58 13.35 -11.12
CA ARG A 577 8.76 14.02 -12.43
C ARG A 577 10.17 13.85 -13.00
N LEU A 578 11.19 13.56 -12.19
CA LEU A 578 12.54 13.32 -12.71
C LEU A 578 12.66 11.95 -13.39
N ALA A 579 11.77 11.01 -13.09
CA ALA A 579 11.60 9.76 -13.84
C ALA A 579 10.96 9.98 -15.22
N TRP A 580 10.32 11.14 -15.44
CA TRP A 580 9.68 11.53 -16.69
C TRP A 580 10.40 12.73 -17.30
N MET A 581 11.41 12.48 -18.14
CA MET A 581 11.81 13.47 -19.14
C MET A 581 10.99 13.22 -20.42
N PRO A 582 9.96 14.01 -20.73
CA PRO A 582 9.40 13.98 -22.06
C PRO A 582 10.48 14.51 -23.00
N GLU A 583 10.68 13.85 -24.13
CA GLU A 583 11.43 14.44 -25.24
C GLU A 583 10.87 15.83 -25.50
N ARG A 584 11.68 16.87 -25.25
CA ARG A 584 11.36 18.23 -25.67
C ARG A 584 11.05 18.16 -27.17
N ARG A 585 9.82 18.52 -27.53
CA ARG A 585 9.40 18.79 -28.91
C ARG A 585 10.49 19.62 -29.60
N LYS A 586 11.26 19.00 -30.49
CA LYS A 586 12.03 19.69 -31.51
C LYS A 586 11.06 20.19 -32.58
N SER A 587 10.22 21.15 -32.22
CA SER A 587 9.36 21.85 -33.19
C SER A 587 9.11 23.27 -32.69
N ASP A 588 10.17 24.08 -32.62
CA ASP A 588 10.08 25.55 -32.66
C ASP A 588 11.46 26.20 -32.87
N ARG A 589 12.21 25.66 -33.84
CA ARG A 589 13.34 26.36 -34.47
C ARG A 589 13.22 26.23 -35.98
N ARG A 590 12.22 26.91 -36.54
CA ARG A 590 12.13 27.29 -37.96
C ARG A 590 10.93 28.22 -38.11
N LYS A 591 11.10 29.49 -37.76
CA LYS A 591 10.35 30.65 -38.30
C LYS A 591 10.88 31.94 -37.66
N SER A 592 12.08 32.32 -38.04
CA SER A 592 12.51 33.72 -38.06
C SER A 592 13.66 33.87 -39.06
N GLY A 593 13.42 34.67 -40.10
CA GLY A 593 14.44 35.14 -41.04
C GLY A 593 14.36 34.52 -42.45
N ARG A 594 13.60 35.14 -43.36
CA ARG A 594 14.09 36.20 -44.25
C ARG A 594 13.09 36.53 -45.36
N HIS A 595 12.91 37.85 -45.53
CA HIS A 595 12.54 38.58 -46.74
C HIS A 595 12.60 37.82 -48.07
N ALA A 596 11.47 37.76 -48.78
CA ALA A 596 11.14 38.61 -49.92
C ALA A 596 9.63 38.46 -50.21
#